data_AF-A0A5N6Y847-F1
#
_entry.id   AF-A0A5N6Y847-F1
#
_cell.length_a   1.000
_cell.length_b   1.000
_cell.length_c   1.000
_cell.angle_alpha   90.00
_cell.angle_beta   90.00
_cell.angle_gamma   90.00
#
_symmetry.space_group_name_H-M   'P 1'
#
loop_
_entity.id
_entity.type
_entity.pdbx_description
1 polymer ?
#
loop_
_entity_poly.entity_id
_entity_poly.type
_entity_poly.pdbx_seq_one_letter_code
_entity_poly.pdbx_strand_id
1 'polypeptide(L)' 'MQLLPAILFTILTTKAVQAKLCICTSEYRPVCYAGVTYGNPCEARCAAANEDNLELGECPLGTQNLTKTWSG' A
#
# COMPACT_ATOMS: atom_id res chain seq x y z
N MET A 1 7.65 47.62 7.45
CA MET A 1 7.85 46.93 6.15
C MET A 1 7.72 45.44 6.40
N GLN A 2 6.63 44.83 5.95
CA GLN A 2 6.15 43.53 6.41
C GLN A 2 7.02 42.37 5.87
N LEU A 3 7.67 41.64 6.78
CA LEU A 3 8.40 40.38 6.54
C LEU A 3 7.47 39.15 6.33
N LEU A 4 6.16 39.37 6.26
CA LEU A 4 5.12 38.35 6.13
C LEU A 4 5.02 37.64 4.77
N PRO A 5 5.32 38.22 3.59
CA PRO A 5 5.03 37.55 2.32
C PRO A 5 6.02 36.42 1.95
N ALA A 6 7.25 36.44 2.49
CA ALA A 6 8.27 35.43 2.17
C ALA A 6 8.07 34.11 2.93
N ILE A 7 7.51 34.18 4.14
CA ILE A 7 7.26 33.01 5.00
C ILE A 7 6.12 32.16 4.40
N LEU A 8 5.10 32.79 3.82
CA LEU A 8 4.00 32.08 3.17
C LEU A 8 4.46 31.34 1.90
N PHE A 9 5.39 31.92 1.13
CA PHE A 9 5.88 31.34 -0.12
C PHE A 9 6.71 30.06 0.08
N THR A 10 7.44 29.98 1.19
CA THR A 10 8.25 28.80 1.55
C THR A 10 7.44 27.67 2.18
N ILE A 11 6.36 28.01 2.89
CA ILE A 11 5.41 27.01 3.42
C ILE A 11 4.63 26.33 2.27
N LEU A 12 4.33 27.06 1.19
CA LEU A 12 3.66 26.50 0.01
C LEU A 12 4.56 25.57 -0.85
N THR A 13 5.89 25.74 -0.79
CA THR A 13 6.84 24.91 -1.56
C THR A 13 7.36 23.71 -0.77
N THR A 14 7.18 23.66 0.54
CA THR A 14 7.56 22.51 1.37
C THR A 14 6.42 21.49 1.43
N LYS A 15 6.23 20.75 0.33
CA LYS A 15 5.41 19.53 0.38
C LYS A 15 6.03 18.57 1.38
N ALA A 16 5.37 18.34 2.51
CA ALA A 16 5.75 17.30 3.45
C ALA A 16 5.76 15.95 2.70
N VAL A 17 6.92 15.30 2.63
CA VAL A 17 7.03 13.91 2.18
C VAL A 17 6.34 13.07 3.25
N GLN A 18 5.04 12.86 3.10
CA GLN A 18 4.24 12.00 3.97
C GLN A 18 4.68 10.55 3.71
N ALA A 19 5.79 10.14 4.31
CA ALA A 19 6.17 8.74 4.39
C ALA A 19 5.12 8.04 5.26
N LYS A 20 4.10 7.45 4.63
CA LYS A 20 3.07 6.71 5.33
C LYS A 20 3.71 5.46 5.92
N LEU A 21 3.94 5.48 7.23
CA LEU A 21 4.36 4.29 7.98
C LEU A 21 3.29 3.21 7.81
N CYS A 22 3.73 2.05 7.34
CA CYS A 22 2.88 0.92 7.06
C CYS A 22 2.93 -0.08 8.21
N ILE A 23 2.03 0.13 9.17
CA ILE A 23 1.91 -0.71 10.37
C ILE A 23 0.70 -1.62 10.17
N CYS A 24 0.95 -2.92 10.01
CA CYS A 24 -0.07 -3.94 9.87
C CYS A 24 0.12 -5.03 10.92
N THR A 25 -0.98 -5.62 11.36
CA THR A 25 -0.96 -6.82 12.19
C THR A 25 -0.55 -8.02 11.34
N SER A 26 0.02 -9.05 11.96
CA SER A 26 0.34 -10.32 11.29
C SER A 26 -0.86 -11.28 11.24
N GLU A 27 -2.08 -10.74 11.24
CA GLU A 27 -3.29 -11.54 11.08
C GLU A 27 -3.39 -12.04 9.64
N TYR A 28 -3.77 -13.30 9.45
CA TYR A 28 -3.95 -13.88 8.14
C TYR A 28 -5.43 -13.78 7.70
N ARG A 29 -5.70 -12.88 6.77
CA ARG A 29 -6.99 -12.63 6.10
C ARG A 29 -6.74 -12.34 4.61
N PRO A 30 -6.43 -13.37 3.80
CA PRO A 30 -5.86 -13.17 2.48
C PRO A 30 -6.76 -12.35 1.56
N VAL A 31 -6.12 -11.54 0.72
CA VAL A 31 -6.78 -10.76 -0.35
C VAL A 31 -5.96 -10.81 -1.63
N CYS A 32 -6.66 -10.74 -2.77
CA CYS A 32 -6.06 -10.72 -4.08
C CYS A 32 -6.16 -9.31 -4.68
N TYR A 33 -5.01 -8.79 -5.14
CA TYR A 33 -4.97 -7.53 -5.89
C TYR A 33 -3.92 -7.64 -6.98
N ALA A 34 -4.32 -7.32 -8.22
CA ALA A 34 -3.44 -7.35 -9.39
C ALA A 34 -2.66 -8.67 -9.55
N GLY A 35 -3.26 -9.81 -9.19
CA GLY A 35 -2.63 -11.12 -9.28
C GLY A 35 -1.64 -11.45 -8.15
N VAL A 36 -1.53 -10.59 -7.13
CA VAL A 36 -0.71 -10.81 -5.94
C VAL A 36 -1.59 -11.07 -4.73
N THR A 37 -1.29 -12.13 -3.99
CA THR A 37 -1.92 -12.38 -2.69
C THR A 37 -1.16 -11.68 -1.57
N TYR A 38 -1.91 -10.90 -0.80
CA TYR A 38 -1.45 -10.26 0.42
C TYR A 38 -1.98 -11.03 1.62
N GLY A 39 -1.19 -11.13 2.69
CA GLY A 39 -1.57 -11.88 3.90
C GLY A 39 -2.77 -11.26 4.60
N ASN A 40 -2.97 -9.95 4.45
CA ASN A 40 -4.17 -9.25 4.89
C ASN A 40 -4.48 -7.97 4.09
N PRO A 41 -5.68 -7.39 4.27
CA PRO A 41 -6.07 -6.16 3.59
C PRO A 41 -5.22 -4.94 3.97
N CYS A 42 -4.59 -4.93 5.15
CA CYS A 42 -3.69 -3.85 5.55
C CYS A 42 -2.41 -3.88 4.70
N GLU A 43 -1.80 -5.04 4.54
CA GLU A 43 -0.61 -5.24 3.71
C GLU A 43 -0.88 -4.85 2.26
N ALA A 44 -2.03 -5.22 1.70
CA ALA A 44 -2.43 -4.82 0.35
C ALA A 44 -2.51 -3.30 0.20
N ARG A 45 -3.19 -2.61 1.12
CA ARG A 45 -3.26 -1.14 1.13
C ARG A 45 -1.90 -0.47 1.27
N CYS A 46 -1.01 -1.12 2.01
CA CYS A 46 0.36 -0.65 2.19
C CYS A 46 1.21 -0.75 0.93
N ALA A 47 0.94 -1.74 0.09
CA ALA A 47 1.50 -1.84 -1.25
C ALA A 47 0.79 -0.95 -2.30
N ALA A 48 -0.01 0.03 -1.85
CA ALA A 48 -0.81 0.93 -2.69
C ALA A 48 -1.88 0.22 -3.55
N ALA A 49 -2.45 -0.89 -3.05
CA ALA A 49 -3.64 -1.47 -3.65
C ALA A 49 -4.82 -0.50 -3.55
N ASN A 50 -5.49 -0.24 -4.67
CA ASN A 50 -6.77 0.46 -4.66
C ASN A 50 -7.83 -0.46 -4.05
N GLU A 51 -8.58 0.02 -3.06
CA GLU A 51 -9.60 -0.77 -2.36
C GLU A 51 -10.69 -1.29 -3.30
N ASP A 52 -10.97 -0.57 -4.39
CA ASP A 52 -12.01 -0.92 -5.36
C ASP A 52 -11.72 -2.20 -6.16
N ASN A 53 -10.45 -2.62 -6.24
CA ASN A 53 -10.04 -3.83 -6.97
C ASN A 53 -9.47 -4.91 -6.03
N LEU A 54 -9.78 -4.82 -4.73
CA LEU A 54 -9.35 -5.79 -3.74
C LEU A 54 -10.36 -6.95 -3.69
N GLU A 55 -9.97 -8.12 -4.17
CA GLU A 55 -10.78 -9.33 -4.09
C GLU A 55 -10.51 -10.06 -2.77
N LEU A 56 -11.58 -10.58 -2.15
CA LEU A 56 -11.46 -11.37 -0.92
C LEU A 56 -10.91 -12.77 -1.22
N GLY A 57 -9.97 -13.23 -0.39
CA GLY A 57 -9.32 -14.53 -0.56
C GLY A 57 -8.01 -14.45 -1.35
N GLU A 58 -7.37 -15.61 -1.51
CA GLU A 58 -6.14 -15.70 -2.29
C GLU A 58 -6.41 -15.60 -3.80
N CYS A 59 -5.43 -15.13 -4.56
CA CYS A 59 -5.52 -15.13 -6.02
C CYS A 59 -5.51 -16.58 -6.55
N PRO A 60 -6.26 -16.86 -7.62
CA PRO A 60 -6.30 -18.18 -8.24
C PRO A 60 -4.89 -18.65 -8.66
N LEU A 61 -4.64 -19.95 -8.49
CA LEU A 61 -3.38 -20.61 -8.85
C LEU A 61 -3.18 -20.54 -10.38
N GLY A 62 -2.47 -19.51 -10.81
CA GLY A 62 -2.29 -19.13 -12.21
C GLY A 62 -1.82 -17.68 -12.38
N THR A 63 -2.05 -16.82 -11.38
CA THR A 63 -1.51 -15.45 -11.30
C THR A 63 -0.39 -15.32 -10.26
N GLN A 64 -0.28 -16.29 -9.36
CA GLN A 64 0.80 -16.35 -8.39
C GLN A 64 2.10 -16.71 -9.11
N ASN A 65 3.14 -15.90 -8.93
CA ASN A 65 4.49 -16.21 -9.41
C ASN A 65 4.85 -17.64 -8.94
N LEU A 66 5.03 -18.56 -9.91
CA LEU A 66 5.15 -20.02 -9.76
C LEU A 66 6.36 -20.48 -8.91
N THR A 67 7.04 -19.56 -8.23
CA THR A 67 8.17 -19.81 -7.32
C THR A 67 7.74 -20.09 -5.87
N LYS A 68 6.45 -20.01 -5.52
CA LYS A 68 5.96 -20.31 -4.15
C LYS A 68 5.07 -21.55 -4.02
N THR A 69 4.75 -22.25 -5.11
CA THR A 69 3.94 -23.47 -5.08
C THR A 69 4.73 -24.66 -5.59
N TRP A 70 5.84 -24.94 -4.91
CA TRP A 70 6.33 -26.30 -4.79
C TRP A 70 6.89 -26.51 -3.39
N SER A 71 6.18 -27.31 -2.60
CA SER A 71 6.78 -28.03 -1.48
C SER A 71 5.87 -29.17 -1.05
N GLY A 72 5.96 -30.29 -1.78
CA GLY A 72 5.49 -31.60 -1.36
C GLY A 72 4.17 -32.03 -1.94
#